data_AF-A0A353N802-F1
#
_entry.id   AF-A0A353N802-F1
#
_cell.length_a   1.000
_cell.length_b   1.000
_cell.length_c   1.000
_cell.angle_alpha   90.00
_cell.angle_beta   90.00
_cell.angle_gamma   90.00
#
_symmetry.space_group_name_H-M   'P 1'
#
loop_
_entity.id
_entity.type
_entity.pdbx_description
1 polymer ?
#
loop_
_entity_poly.entity_id
_entity_poly.type
_entity_poly.pdbx_seq_one_letter_code
_entity_poly.pdbx_strand_id
1 'polypeptide(L)'
;MNWQIYVNAFWVGGAICLISQLIWDLTKLTLGHILTSLTVLGGILGGLGLYDRLIKFAGGGAAMPILSFGNSLVKGAIAEAEKT
;
A
#
# COMPACT_ATOMS: atom_id res chain seq x y z
N MET A 1 8.58 -8.24 21.86
CA MET A 1 8.71 -6.93 21.20
C MET A 1 9.69 -7.09 20.04
N ASN A 2 9.20 -7.27 18.82
CA ASN A 2 10.08 -7.55 17.66
C ASN A 2 10.63 -6.23 17.11
N TRP A 3 11.77 -5.77 17.64
CA TRP A 3 12.42 -4.51 17.23
C TRP A 3 12.67 -4.45 15.71
N GLN A 4 12.90 -5.60 15.06
CA GLN A 4 13.08 -5.67 13.60
C GLN A 4 11.86 -5.17 12.81
N ILE A 5 10.64 -5.32 13.35
CA ILE A 5 9.42 -4.84 12.66
C ILE A 5 9.39 -3.32 12.62
N TYR A 6 9.88 -2.62 13.66
CA TYR A 6 9.93 -1.16 13.66
C TYR A 6 10.94 -0.62 12.64
N VAL A 7 12.11 -1.25 12.55
CA VAL A 7 13.11 -0.90 11.53
C VAL A 7 12.54 -1.14 10.13
N ASN A 8 11.92 -2.31 9.91
CA ASN A 8 11.28 -2.64 8.63
C ASN A 8 10.12 -1.69 8.27
N ALA A 9 9.30 -1.32 9.26
CA ALA A 9 8.21 -0.38 9.07
C ALA A 9 8.72 1.00 8.66
N PHE A 10 9.79 1.47 9.31
CA PHE A 10 10.36 2.79 9.04
C PHE A 10 10.90 2.90 7.61
N TRP A 11 11.76 1.96 7.17
CA TRP A 11 12.36 2.08 5.84
C TRP A 11 11.37 1.75 4.71
N VAL A 12 10.46 0.80 4.89
CA VAL A 12 9.45 0.49 3.86
C VAL A 12 8.45 1.64 3.72
N GLY A 13 7.94 2.18 4.83
CA GLY A 13 7.06 3.34 4.80
C GLY A 13 7.76 4.58 4.22
N GLY A 14 9.02 4.80 4.62
CA GLY A 14 9.86 5.87 4.09
C GLY A 14 10.14 5.72 2.59
N ALA A 15 10.41 4.51 2.10
CA ALA A 15 10.62 4.24 0.68
C ALA A 15 9.34 4.49 -0.14
N ILE A 16 8.18 4.07 0.35
CA ILE A 16 6.89 4.35 -0.32
C ILE A 16 6.63 5.86 -0.38
N CYS A 17 6.92 6.58 0.70
CA CYS A 17 6.80 8.04 0.74
C CYS A 17 7.76 8.72 -0.24
N LEU A 18 9.03 8.31 -0.25
CA LEU A 18 10.06 8.83 -1.16
C LEU A 18 9.67 8.60 -2.63
N ILE A 19 9.21 7.40 -2.98
CA ILE A 19 8.76 7.10 -4.35
C ILE A 19 7.58 8.01 -4.72
N SER A 20 6.61 8.19 -3.81
CA SER A 20 5.44 9.03 -4.05
C SER A 20 5.82 10.50 -4.21
N GLN A 21 6.78 11.00 -3.43
CA GLN A 21 7.34 12.34 -3.55
C GLN A 21 8.11 12.52 -4.86
N LEU A 22 8.94 11.55 -5.26
CA LEU A 22 9.65 11.59 -6.54
C LEU A 22 8.69 11.61 -7.73
N ILE A 23 7.60 10.83 -7.67
CA ILE A 23 6.56 10.86 -8.71
C ILE A 23 5.93 12.26 -8.76
N TRP A 24 5.65 12.88 -7.61
CA TRP A 24 5.15 14.25 -7.57
C TRP A 24 6.14 15.24 -8.18
N ASP A 25 7.40 15.22 -7.74
CA ASP A 25 8.38 16.22 -8.15
C ASP A 25 8.79 16.11 -9.63
N LEU A 26 8.82 14.88 -10.17
CA LEU A 26 9.21 14.62 -11.56
C LEU A 26 8.06 14.75 -12.56
N THR A 27 6.81 14.73 -12.10
CA THR A 27 5.65 14.76 -12.99
C THR A 27 4.74 15.96 -12.70
N LYS A 28 4.07 16.49 -13.73
CA LYS A 28 3.05 17.55 -13.54
C LYS A 28 1.69 17.00 -13.11
N LEU A 29 1.67 15.81 -12.50
CA LEU A 29 0.44 15.15 -12.08
C LEU A 29 -0.13 15.85 -10.85
N THR A 30 -1.45 16.01 -10.82
CA THR A 30 -2.11 16.50 -9.61
C THR A 30 -2.04 15.44 -8.51
N LEU A 31 -2.10 15.87 -7.25
CA LEU A 31 -2.14 14.97 -6.09
C LEU A 31 -3.21 13.87 -6.25
N GLY A 32 -4.37 14.21 -6.85
CA GLY A 32 -5.44 13.25 -7.12
C GLY A 32 -5.00 12.07 -8.01
N HIS A 33 -4.20 12.32 -9.05
CA HIS A 33 -3.71 11.27 -9.95
C HIS A 33 -2.73 10.32 -9.24
N ILE A 34 -1.88 10.85 -8.36
CA ILE A 34 -0.92 10.05 -7.60
C ILE A 34 -1.67 9.17 -6.59
N LEU A 35 -2.59 9.74 -5.82
CA LEU A 35 -3.36 9.02 -4.82
C LEU A 35 -4.23 7.91 -5.42
N THR A 36 -4.91 8.20 -6.53
CA THR A 36 -5.73 7.21 -7.25
C THR A 36 -4.87 6.10 -7.84
N SER A 37 -3.73 6.44 -8.46
CA SER A 37 -2.79 5.44 -9.00
C SER A 37 -2.24 4.51 -7.91
N LEU A 38 -1.85 5.06 -6.75
CA LEU A 38 -1.39 4.28 -5.59
C LEU A 38 -2.50 3.40 -5.02
N THR A 39 -3.74 3.89 -4.99
CA THR A 39 -4.91 3.10 -4.54
C THR A 39 -5.16 1.91 -5.48
N VAL A 40 -5.14 2.14 -6.79
CA VAL A 40 -5.31 1.07 -7.80
C VAL A 40 -4.18 0.05 -7.72
N LEU A 41 -2.92 0.50 -7.61
CA LEU A 41 -1.77 -0.38 -7.40
C LEU A 41 -1.92 -1.22 -6.12
N GLY A 42 -2.37 -0.61 -5.03
CA GLY A 42 -2.67 -1.30 -3.78
C GLY A 42 -3.74 -2.37 -3.93
N GLY A 43 -4.80 -2.10 -4.70
CA GLY A 43 -5.85 -3.07 -5.02
C GLY A 43 -5.35 -4.23 -5.87
N ILE A 44 -4.56 -3.96 -6.91
CA ILE A 44 -3.95 -5.00 -7.77
C ILE A 44 -3.03 -5.90 -6.96
N LEU A 45 -2.12 -5.31 -6.18
CA LEU A 45 -1.20 -6.06 -5.31
C LEU A 45 -1.95 -6.83 -4.22
N GLY A 46 -3.07 -6.30 -3.75
CA GLY A 46 -3.95 -6.94 -2.78
C GLY A 46 -4.69 -8.15 -3.34
N GLY A 47 -5.29 -8.01 -4.53
CA GLY A 47 -5.96 -9.11 -5.23
C GLY A 47 -5.01 -10.26 -5.61
N LEU A 48 -3.74 -9.96 -5.85
CA LEU A 48 -2.69 -10.97 -6.06
C LEU A 48 -2.13 -11.57 -4.74
N GLY A 49 -2.57 -11.09 -3.58
CA GLY A 49 -2.08 -11.51 -2.26
C GLY A 49 -0.63 -11.08 -1.95
N LEU A 50 0.00 -10.28 -2.81
CA LEU A 50 1.35 -9.75 -2.62
C LEU A 50 1.38 -8.69 -1.52
N TYR A 51 0.35 -7.85 -1.46
CA TYR A 51 0.27 -6.75 -0.49
C TYR A 51 0.19 -7.27 0.95
N ASP A 52 -0.45 -8.43 1.17
CA ASP A 52 -0.51 -9.06 2.49
C ASP A 52 0.82 -9.60 2.98
N ARG A 53 1.64 -10.13 2.06
CA ARG A 53 3.02 -10.52 2.39
C ARG A 53 3.86 -9.29 2.72
N LEU A 54 3.65 -8.20 2.00
CA LEU A 54 4.28 -6.91 2.28
C LEU A 54 3.91 -6.38 3.67
N ILE A 55 2.63 -6.43 4.05
CA ILE A 55 2.16 -6.04 5.39
C ILE A 55 2.78 -6.94 6.47
N LYS A 56 2.85 -8.26 6.25
CA LYS A 56 3.48 -9.17 7.23
C LYS A 56 4.98 -8.91 7.42
N PHE A 57 5.67 -8.45 6.38
CA PHE A 57 7.11 -8.17 6.42
C PHE A 57 7.44 -6.77 6.96
N ALA A 58 6.70 -5.76 6.52
CA ALA A 58 6.91 -4.35 6.84
C ALA A 58 6.07 -3.86 8.03
N GLY A 59 5.10 -4.65 8.51
CA GLY A 59 4.18 -4.26 9.57
C GLY A 59 3.47 -2.94 9.26
N GLY A 60 3.56 -2.00 10.21
CA GLY A 60 2.93 -0.68 10.11
C GLY A 60 3.38 0.15 8.90
N GLY A 61 4.58 -0.09 8.35
CA GLY A 61 5.12 0.67 7.23
C GLY A 61 4.37 0.47 5.91
N ALA A 62 3.83 -0.73 5.68
CA ALA A 62 2.97 -1.02 4.53
C ALA A 62 1.47 -0.91 4.85
N ALA A 63 1.09 -0.92 6.13
CA ALA A 63 -0.31 -0.80 6.55
C ALA A 63 -0.83 0.66 6.55
N MET A 64 0.04 1.64 6.78
CA MET A 64 -0.32 3.06 6.84
C MET A 64 -0.56 3.77 5.48
N PRO A 65 0.20 3.49 4.40
CA PRO A 65 0.04 4.20 3.12
C PRO A 65 -1.30 3.93 2.41
N ILE A 66 -1.73 4.83 1.51
CA ILE A 66 -2.99 4.71 0.76
C ILE A 66 -3.10 3.44 -0.10
N LEU A 67 -1.98 2.79 -0.44
CA LEU A 67 -2.00 1.48 -1.10
C LEU A 67 -2.72 0.41 -0.25
N SER A 68 -2.63 0.51 1.08
CA SER A 68 -3.32 -0.37 2.03
C SER A 68 -4.84 -0.21 1.95
N PHE A 69 -5.31 1.00 1.66
CA PHE A 69 -6.73 1.27 1.42
C PHE A 69 -7.23 0.49 0.19
N GLY A 70 -6.47 0.53 -0.92
CA GLY A 70 -6.78 -0.26 -2.13
C GLY A 70 -6.84 -1.77 -1.87
N ASN A 71 -5.87 -2.31 -1.14
CA ASN A 71 -5.86 -3.72 -0.71
C ASN A 71 -7.11 -4.08 0.12
N SER A 72 -7.51 -3.20 1.04
CA SER A 72 -8.67 -3.43 1.90
C SER A 72 -9.99 -3.44 1.12
N LEU A 73 -10.12 -2.58 0.11
CA LEU A 73 -11.29 -2.56 -0.78
C LEU A 73 -11.43 -3.87 -1.56
N VAL A 74 -10.33 -4.35 -2.16
CA VAL A 74 -10.35 -5.60 -2.96
C VAL A 74 -10.66 -6.80 -2.06
N LYS A 75 -10.08 -6.86 -0.86
CA LYS A 75 -10.43 -7.90 0.11
C LYS A 75 -11.90 -7.89 0.51
N GLY A 76 -12.45 -6.71 0.76
CA GLY A 76 -13.88 -6.56 1.06
C GLY A 76 -14.75 -7.07 -0.08
N ALA A 77 -14.40 -6.73 -1.33
CA ALA A 77 -15.11 -7.19 -2.52
C ALA A 77 -15.04 -8.71 -2.71
N ILE A 78 -13.85 -9.31 -2.54
CA ILE A 78 -13.67 -10.77 -2.64
C ILE A 78 -14.45 -11.49 -1.54
N ALA A 79 -14.38 -11.00 -0.30
CA ALA A 79 -15.10 -11.60 0.81
C ALA A 79 -16.62 -11.57 0.64
N GLU A 80 -17.15 -10.55 -0.05
CA GLU A 80 -18.58 -10.48 -0.37
C GLU A 80 -18.95 -11.38 -1.56
N ALA A 81 -18.08 -11.49 -2.56
CA ALA A 81 -18.27 -12.40 -3.69
C ALA A 81 -18.27 -13.87 -3.25
N GLU A 82 -17.50 -14.24 -2.24
CA GLU A 82 -17.46 -15.61 -1.68
C GLU A 82 -18.70 -15.94 -0.81
N LYS A 83 -19.41 -14.94 -0.31
CA LYS A 83 -20.65 -15.15 0.48
C LYS A 83 -21.89 -15.34 -0.38
N THR A 84 -21.83 -14.97 -1.65
CA THR A 84 -22.93 -15.08 -2.61
C THR A 84 -22.84 -16.39 -3.36
#